data_AF-F1KYH1-F1
#
_entry.id   AF-F1KYH1-F1
#
_cell.length_a   1.000
_cell.length_b   1.000
_cell.length_c   1.000
_cell.angle_alpha   90.00
_cell.angle_beta   90.00
_cell.angle_gamma   90.00
#
_symmetry.space_group_name_H-M   'P 1'
#
loop_
_entity.id
_entity.type
_entity.pdbx_description
1 polymer ?
#
loop_
_entity_poly.entity_id
_entity_poly.type
_entity_poly.pdbx_seq_one_letter_code
_entity_poly.pdbx_strand_id
1 'polypeptide(L)'
;MAETIKYVNWMSEIRAGLLALEFYSPDTKNWGQAHCFARYTLLQVCLEAGNEFVTITEKSGEDGKPDLLFKLDPKKIDSVGKPAVGAFLRKLQAYKSTGDSVGGSKFFNEVGAVKGKNLKWREIVIARRQPRRLFVQSNTVLNEKGDVVLKTYPETFEGIIQSVVDRYSPQIVADLETLWCGDPHFSLTH
;
A
#
# COMPACT_ATOMS: atom_id res chain seq x y z
N MET A 1 -25.58 0.42 9.79
CA MET A 1 -24.85 0.49 8.50
C MET A 1 -23.76 1.56 8.52
N ALA A 2 -24.08 2.86 8.73
CA ALA A 2 -23.07 3.93 8.76
C ALA A 2 -21.97 3.74 9.83
N GLU A 3 -22.32 3.40 11.07
CA GLU A 3 -21.34 3.15 12.14
C GLU A 3 -20.42 1.95 11.83
N THR A 4 -20.96 0.89 11.23
CA THR A 4 -20.18 -0.26 10.78
C THR A 4 -19.20 0.14 9.68
N ILE A 5 -19.64 0.94 8.70
CA ILE A 5 -18.78 1.44 7.63
C ILE A 5 -17.66 2.32 8.21
N LYS A 6 -17.99 3.23 9.13
CA LYS A 6 -17.00 4.06 9.84
C LYS A 6 -15.96 3.17 10.53
N TYR A 7 -16.40 2.21 11.34
CA TYR A 7 -15.50 1.29 12.02
C TYR A 7 -14.60 0.51 11.05
N VAL A 8 -15.18 -0.11 10.02
CA VAL A 8 -14.43 -0.90 9.04
C VAL A 8 -13.43 -0.05 8.28
N ASN A 9 -13.77 1.19 7.92
CA ASN A 9 -12.85 2.11 7.24
C ASN A 9 -11.63 2.43 8.13
N TRP A 10 -11.87 2.81 9.39
CA TRP A 10 -10.80 3.06 10.36
C TRP A 10 -9.94 1.82 10.61
N MET A 11 -10.57 0.67 10.83
CA MET A 11 -9.89 -0.61 11.04
C MET A 11 -9.03 -0.99 9.83
N SER A 12 -9.58 -0.90 8.61
CA SER A 12 -8.91 -1.26 7.38
C SER A 12 -7.68 -0.39 7.12
N GLU A 13 -7.83 0.94 7.21
CA GLU A 13 -6.72 1.86 6.92
C GLU A 13 -5.60 1.77 7.96
N ILE A 14 -5.94 1.71 9.25
CA ILE A 14 -4.91 1.66 10.30
C ILE A 14 -4.22 0.29 10.31
N ARG A 15 -4.95 -0.80 10.09
CA ARG A 15 -4.35 -2.13 9.92
C ARG A 15 -3.47 -2.19 8.69
N ALA A 16 -3.86 -1.55 7.59
CA ALA A 16 -3.01 -1.44 6.40
C ALA A 16 -1.69 -0.71 6.70
N GLY A 17 -1.68 0.23 7.66
CA GLY A 17 -0.46 0.84 8.19
C GLY A 17 0.48 -0.15 8.89
N LEU A 18 -0.06 -1.16 9.58
CA LEU A 18 0.79 -2.22 10.16
C LEU A 18 1.38 -3.11 9.07
N LEU A 19 0.54 -3.54 8.12
CA LEU A 19 0.99 -4.38 7.00
C LEU A 19 1.98 -3.66 6.09
N ALA A 20 1.91 -2.33 6.02
CA ALA A 20 2.82 -1.51 5.24
C ALA A 20 4.31 -1.70 5.60
N LEU A 21 4.62 -2.18 6.81
CA LEU A 21 5.99 -2.47 7.24
C LEU A 21 6.77 -3.37 6.26
N GLU A 22 6.08 -4.22 5.49
CA GLU A 22 6.74 -5.04 4.46
C GLU A 22 7.45 -4.20 3.37
N PHE A 23 7.04 -2.96 3.16
CA PHE A 23 7.62 -2.01 2.19
C PHE A 23 8.73 -1.13 2.78
N TYR A 24 9.02 -1.25 4.06
CA TYR A 24 10.14 -0.55 4.67
C TYR A 24 11.43 -1.37 4.49
N SER A 25 12.52 -0.70 4.14
CA SER A 25 13.87 -1.27 4.11
C SER A 25 14.66 -0.79 5.33
N PRO A 26 14.97 -1.66 6.31
CA PRO A 26 15.75 -1.29 7.49
C PRO A 26 17.17 -0.83 7.15
N ASP A 27 17.79 -1.44 6.14
CA ASP A 27 19.20 -1.19 5.76
C ASP A 27 19.37 0.22 5.21
N THR A 28 18.48 0.63 4.31
CA THR A 28 18.52 1.96 3.68
C THR A 28 17.66 2.98 4.41
N LYS A 29 16.91 2.56 5.43
CA LYS A 29 15.90 3.35 6.16
C LYS A 29 14.87 4.03 5.25
N ASN A 30 14.55 3.40 4.12
CA ASN A 30 13.67 3.97 3.09
C ASN A 30 12.40 3.15 2.92
N TRP A 31 11.33 3.84 2.49
CA TRP A 31 10.07 3.22 2.12
C TRP A 31 10.01 3.01 0.61
N GLY A 32 9.70 1.78 0.19
CA GLY A 32 9.53 1.44 -1.23
C GLY A 32 8.20 1.87 -1.83
N GLN A 33 7.25 2.36 -1.03
CA GLN A 33 5.93 2.78 -1.50
C GLN A 33 5.37 3.93 -0.64
N ALA A 34 5.04 5.06 -1.26
CA ALA A 34 4.65 6.29 -0.57
C ALA A 34 3.34 6.21 0.24
N HIS A 35 2.32 5.50 -0.29
CA HIS A 35 1.06 5.25 0.40
C HIS A 35 1.24 4.35 1.63
N CYS A 36 2.13 3.36 1.55
CA CYS A 36 2.49 2.49 2.66
C CYS A 36 3.17 3.29 3.77
N PHE A 37 4.09 4.19 3.42
CA PHE A 37 4.67 5.13 4.37
C PHE A 37 3.59 5.98 5.03
N ALA A 38 2.69 6.58 4.25
CA ALA A 38 1.61 7.41 4.79
C ALA A 38 0.67 6.64 5.73
N ARG A 39 0.29 5.42 5.38
CA ARG A 39 -0.54 4.55 6.23
C ARG A 39 0.17 4.17 7.53
N TYR A 40 1.46 3.88 7.46
CA TYR A 40 2.25 3.59 8.67
C TYR A 40 2.37 4.83 9.56
N THR A 41 2.60 6.02 9.00
CA THR A 41 2.59 7.29 9.75
C THR A 41 1.24 7.51 10.42
N LEU A 42 0.13 7.25 9.74
CA LEU A 42 -1.22 7.34 10.33
C LEU A 42 -1.42 6.32 11.47
N LEU A 43 -0.90 5.10 11.33
CA LEU A 43 -0.87 4.13 12.44
C LEU A 43 -0.10 4.67 13.64
N GLN A 44 1.08 5.27 13.46
CA GLN A 44 1.84 5.85 14.56
C GLN A 44 1.04 6.96 15.27
N VAL A 45 0.39 7.86 14.53
CA VAL A 45 -0.51 8.88 15.10
C VAL A 45 -1.61 8.25 15.98
N CYS A 46 -2.21 7.14 15.54
CA CYS A 46 -3.26 6.47 16.29
C CYS A 46 -2.74 5.71 17.52
N LEU A 47 -1.52 5.18 17.46
CA LEU A 47 -0.85 4.55 18.61
C LEU A 47 -0.45 5.60 19.65
N GLU A 48 0.10 6.74 19.20
CA GLU A 48 0.51 7.86 20.06
C GLU A 48 -0.67 8.57 20.73
N ALA A 49 -1.86 8.54 20.12
CA ALA A 49 -3.09 9.04 20.73
C ALA A 49 -3.45 8.34 22.05
N GLY A 50 -2.88 7.14 22.30
CA GLY A 50 -3.02 6.42 23.55
C GLY A 50 -4.44 5.97 23.85
N ASN A 51 -4.79 5.92 25.14
CA ASN A 51 -6.11 5.53 25.64
C ASN A 51 -6.58 4.15 25.15
N GLU A 52 -5.66 3.24 24.80
CA GLU A 52 -5.96 1.94 24.20
C GLU A 52 -6.86 2.03 22.96
N PHE A 53 -6.83 3.15 22.23
CA PHE A 53 -7.63 3.32 21.02
C PHE A 53 -7.20 2.31 19.94
N VAL A 54 -5.89 2.21 19.71
CA VAL A 54 -5.28 1.18 18.87
C VAL A 54 -4.24 0.44 19.70
N THR A 55 -4.28 -0.88 19.67
CA THR A 55 -3.28 -1.73 20.34
C THR A 55 -2.81 -2.83 19.40
N ILE A 56 -1.52 -3.14 19.49
CA ILE A 56 -0.90 -4.25 18.75
C ILE A 56 -0.14 -5.09 19.77
N THR A 57 -0.49 -6.37 19.84
CA THR A 57 0.09 -7.33 20.78
C THR A 57 0.66 -8.51 20.02
N GLU A 58 1.86 -8.94 20.39
CA GLU A 58 2.47 -10.16 19.86
C GLU A 58 1.74 -11.38 20.42
N LYS A 59 1.54 -12.38 19.57
CA LYS A 59 0.89 -13.65 19.90
C LYS A 59 1.55 -14.80 19.15
N SER A 60 1.15 -16.02 19.50
CA SER A 60 1.37 -17.19 18.64
C SER A 60 0.13 -17.41 17.78
N GLY A 61 0.34 -17.60 16.48
CA GLY A 61 -0.72 -18.02 15.57
C GLY A 61 -1.11 -19.47 15.81
N GLU A 62 -2.17 -19.92 15.13
CA GLU A 62 -2.67 -21.30 15.23
C GLU A 62 -1.63 -22.35 14.77
N ASP A 63 -0.69 -21.93 13.92
CA ASP A 63 0.44 -22.72 13.46
C ASP A 63 1.65 -22.71 14.43
N GLY A 64 1.50 -22.11 15.61
CA GLY A 64 2.54 -21.98 16.62
C GLY A 64 3.62 -20.94 16.31
N LYS A 65 3.57 -20.26 15.15
CA LYS A 65 4.55 -19.24 14.75
C LYS A 65 4.19 -17.85 15.31
N PRO A 66 5.14 -16.90 15.39
CA PRO A 66 4.85 -15.52 15.80
C PRO A 66 3.75 -14.86 14.94
N ASP A 67 2.87 -14.09 15.58
CA ASP A 67 1.78 -13.35 14.95
C ASP A 67 1.48 -12.04 15.71
N LEU A 68 0.64 -11.19 15.13
CA LEU A 68 0.24 -9.91 15.70
C LEU A 68 -1.28 -9.80 15.79
N LEU A 69 -1.80 -9.54 16.99
CA LEU A 69 -3.18 -9.13 17.16
C LEU A 69 -3.27 -7.60 17.13
N PHE A 70 -3.90 -7.09 16.08
CA PHE A 70 -4.31 -5.69 15.96
C PHE A 70 -5.72 -5.51 16.53
N LYS A 71 -5.91 -4.51 17.40
CA LYS A 71 -7.21 -4.11 17.96
C LYS A 71 -7.42 -2.61 17.77
N LEU A 72 -8.63 -2.25 17.40
CA LEU A 72 -9.13 -0.87 17.37
C LEU A 72 -10.44 -0.80 18.16
N ASP A 73 -10.56 0.15 19.09
CA ASP A 73 -11.77 0.34 19.88
C ASP A 73 -12.75 1.29 19.14
N PRO A 74 -13.89 0.78 18.62
CA PRO A 74 -14.86 1.61 17.89
C PRO A 74 -15.44 2.74 18.74
N LYS A 75 -15.51 2.58 20.06
CA LYS A 75 -16.09 3.60 20.96
C LYS A 75 -15.17 4.81 21.12
N LYS A 76 -13.89 4.68 20.77
CA LYS A 76 -12.86 5.72 20.89
C LYS A 76 -12.51 6.39 19.56
N ILE A 77 -13.15 6.00 18.46
CA ILE A 77 -12.95 6.65 17.15
C ILE A 77 -13.22 8.14 17.24
N ASP A 78 -14.38 8.54 17.76
CA ASP A 78 -14.79 9.95 17.75
C ASP A 78 -14.13 10.77 18.87
N SER A 79 -13.85 10.15 20.03
CA SER A 79 -13.29 10.84 21.20
C SER A 79 -11.76 10.88 21.24
N VAL A 80 -11.07 9.91 20.62
CA VAL A 80 -9.60 9.81 20.64
C VAL A 80 -9.02 9.88 19.23
N GLY A 81 -9.46 9.00 18.33
CA GLY A 81 -8.91 8.88 16.98
C GLY A 81 -9.10 10.15 16.15
N LYS A 82 -10.32 10.66 16.05
CA LYS A 82 -10.67 11.82 15.24
C LYS A 82 -9.95 13.10 15.70
N PRO A 83 -9.87 13.44 17.01
CA PRO A 83 -9.06 14.57 17.47
C PRO A 83 -7.57 14.42 17.14
N ALA A 84 -6.98 13.23 17.33
CA ALA A 84 -5.56 12.98 17.05
C ALA A 84 -5.22 13.13 15.56
N VAL A 85 -6.00 12.47 14.69
CA VAL A 85 -5.87 12.61 13.24
C VAL A 85 -6.12 14.05 12.80
N GLY A 86 -7.11 14.72 13.38
CA GLY A 86 -7.39 16.13 13.09
C GLY A 86 -6.22 17.05 13.45
N ALA A 87 -5.54 16.83 14.57
CA ALA A 87 -4.36 17.59 14.96
C ALA A 87 -3.18 17.35 14.01
N PHE A 88 -2.97 16.09 13.61
CA PHE A 88 -1.96 15.72 12.62
C PHE A 88 -2.22 16.38 11.25
N LEU A 89 -3.45 16.32 10.75
CA LEU A 89 -3.85 16.93 9.48
C LEU A 89 -3.69 18.46 9.47
N ARG A 90 -3.99 19.14 10.59
CA ARG A 90 -3.77 20.59 10.70
C ARG A 90 -2.29 20.96 10.56
N LYS A 91 -1.38 20.21 11.18
CA LYS A 91 0.07 20.41 11.03
C LYS A 91 0.52 20.14 9.60
N LEU A 92 0.09 19.02 9.01
CA LEU A 92 0.38 18.70 7.60
C LEU A 92 -0.05 19.81 6.66
N GLN A 93 -1.29 20.29 6.82
CA GLN A 93 -1.82 21.34 5.96
C GLN A 93 -1.07 22.66 6.14
N ALA A 94 -0.70 23.03 7.37
CA ALA A 94 0.10 24.23 7.62
C ALA A 94 1.45 24.17 6.88
N TYR A 95 2.25 23.11 7.07
CA TYR A 95 3.53 22.95 6.39
C TYR A 95 3.39 22.94 4.86
N LYS A 96 2.37 22.25 4.35
CA LYS A 96 2.09 22.21 2.90
C LYS A 96 1.73 23.60 2.36
N SER A 97 0.82 24.32 3.02
CA SER A 97 0.33 25.62 2.57
C SER A 97 1.39 26.72 2.62
N THR A 98 2.33 26.65 3.57
CA THR A 98 3.42 27.62 3.67
C THR A 98 4.65 27.23 2.84
N GLY A 99 4.66 26.05 2.21
CA GLY A 99 5.81 25.55 1.47
C GLY A 99 7.04 25.24 2.34
N ASP A 100 6.85 25.06 3.65
CA ASP A 100 7.94 24.74 4.58
C ASP A 100 8.35 23.26 4.43
N SER A 101 9.18 23.01 3.43
CA SER A 101 9.66 21.66 3.07
C SER A 101 10.58 21.07 4.14
N VAL A 102 11.38 21.90 4.82
CA VAL A 102 12.31 21.46 5.87
C VAL A 102 11.53 21.02 7.11
N GLY A 103 10.65 21.87 7.62
CA GLY A 103 9.81 21.57 8.78
C GLY A 103 8.82 20.44 8.51
N GLY A 104 8.16 20.45 7.35
CA GLY A 104 7.20 19.43 6.96
C GLY A 104 7.83 18.04 6.79
N SER A 105 9.00 17.97 6.13
CA SER A 105 9.70 16.69 5.94
C SER A 105 10.21 16.13 7.27
N LYS A 106 10.77 16.98 8.12
CA LYS A 106 11.21 16.57 9.47
C LYS A 106 10.03 16.00 10.27
N PHE A 107 8.93 16.76 10.35
CA PHE A 107 7.72 16.35 11.06
C PHE A 107 7.19 14.99 10.57
N PHE A 108 7.01 14.83 9.25
CA PHE A 108 6.44 13.60 8.71
C PHE A 108 7.35 12.39 8.89
N ASN A 109 8.66 12.56 8.68
CA ASN A 109 9.64 11.50 8.86
C ASN A 109 9.81 11.08 10.32
N GLU A 110 9.72 12.03 11.26
CA GLU A 110 9.78 11.73 12.70
C GLU A 110 8.57 10.91 13.16
N VAL A 111 7.35 11.31 12.77
CA VAL A 111 6.11 10.57 13.10
C VAL A 111 6.11 9.18 12.46
N GLY A 112 6.57 9.07 11.21
CA GLY A 112 6.60 7.81 10.48
C GLY A 112 7.86 6.96 10.69
N ALA A 113 8.70 7.27 11.67
CA ALA A 113 9.97 6.57 11.86
C ALA A 113 9.78 5.15 12.41
N VAL A 114 10.34 4.15 11.72
CA VAL A 114 10.30 2.75 12.16
C VAL A 114 11.42 2.49 13.18
N LYS A 115 11.05 2.20 14.43
CA LYS A 115 12.01 1.99 15.54
C LYS A 115 11.60 0.84 16.45
N GLY A 116 12.57 0.26 17.16
CA GLY A 116 12.36 -0.69 18.24
C GLY A 116 11.47 -1.87 17.85
N LYS A 117 10.40 -2.11 18.62
CA LYS A 117 9.44 -3.20 18.39
C LYS A 117 8.83 -3.22 16.98
N ASN A 118 8.76 -2.08 16.30
CA ASN A 118 8.18 -2.00 14.97
C ASN A 118 9.03 -2.73 13.92
N LEU A 119 10.36 -2.86 14.14
CA LEU A 119 11.22 -3.68 13.29
C LEU A 119 10.94 -5.18 13.48
N LYS A 120 10.68 -5.63 14.71
CA LYS A 120 10.25 -7.00 14.99
C LYS A 120 8.88 -7.29 14.37
N TRP A 121 7.95 -6.35 14.45
CA TRP A 121 6.64 -6.48 13.80
C TRP A 121 6.75 -6.62 12.29
N ARG A 122 7.71 -5.92 11.67
CA ARG A 122 7.99 -6.07 10.24
C ARG A 122 8.35 -7.50 9.87
N GLU A 123 9.23 -8.14 10.63
CA GLU A 123 9.62 -9.54 10.39
C GLU A 123 8.41 -10.48 10.44
N ILE A 124 7.53 -10.29 11.43
CA ILE A 124 6.29 -11.05 11.56
C ILE A 124 5.35 -10.77 10.38
N VAL A 125 5.16 -9.51 9.99
CA VAL A 125 4.32 -9.11 8.85
C VAL A 125 4.81 -9.76 7.55
N ILE A 126 6.13 -9.76 7.30
CA ILE A 126 6.71 -10.41 6.12
C ILE A 126 6.50 -11.92 6.17
N ALA A 127 6.71 -12.56 7.32
CA ALA A 127 6.50 -13.99 7.50
C ALA A 127 5.02 -14.41 7.32
N ARG A 128 4.08 -13.51 7.61
CA ARG A 128 2.63 -13.71 7.46
C ARG A 128 2.08 -13.23 6.11
N ARG A 129 2.92 -12.68 5.22
CA ARG A 129 2.52 -12.09 3.94
C ARG A 129 1.80 -13.12 3.06
N GLN A 130 0.68 -12.69 2.48
CA GLN A 130 0.01 -13.42 1.41
C GLN A 130 0.48 -12.92 0.03
N PRO A 131 0.66 -13.79 -0.97
CA PRO A 131 0.94 -13.38 -2.33
C PRO A 131 -0.09 -12.36 -2.84
N ARG A 132 0.37 -11.35 -3.58
CA ARG A 132 -0.54 -10.39 -4.21
C ARG A 132 -1.37 -11.10 -5.27
N ARG A 133 -2.65 -10.74 -5.35
CA ARG A 133 -3.54 -11.20 -6.41
C ARG A 133 -3.09 -10.61 -7.74
N LEU A 134 -3.11 -11.44 -8.78
CA LEU A 134 -3.04 -10.99 -10.16
C LEU A 134 -4.47 -10.77 -10.67
N PHE A 135 -4.64 -9.79 -11.55
CA PHE A 135 -5.93 -9.47 -12.14
C PHE A 135 -5.87 -9.73 -13.64
N VAL A 136 -6.83 -10.52 -14.12
CA VAL A 136 -7.03 -10.71 -15.55
C VAL A 136 -7.83 -9.54 -16.09
N GLN A 137 -7.33 -8.89 -17.13
CA GLN A 137 -8.02 -7.75 -17.74
C GLN A 137 -8.65 -8.16 -19.06
N SER A 138 -9.91 -7.80 -19.26
CA SER A 138 -10.60 -7.95 -20.53
C SER A 138 -10.01 -7.04 -21.62
N ASN A 139 -10.23 -7.42 -22.87
CA ASN A 139 -9.96 -6.57 -24.04
C ASN A 139 -11.29 -6.09 -24.64
N THR A 140 -11.22 -5.04 -25.45
CA THR A 140 -12.32 -4.63 -26.33
C THR A 140 -11.92 -4.85 -27.77
N VAL A 141 -12.79 -5.48 -28.56
CA VAL A 141 -12.56 -5.76 -29.99
C VAL A 141 -13.76 -5.30 -30.81
N LEU A 142 -13.55 -4.95 -32.07
CA LEU A 142 -14.64 -4.66 -32.99
C LEU A 142 -15.17 -5.98 -33.58
N ASN A 143 -16.48 -6.16 -33.60
CA ASN A 143 -17.11 -7.25 -34.33
C ASN A 143 -17.21 -6.92 -35.83
N GLU A 144 -17.70 -7.87 -36.63
CA GLU A 144 -17.88 -7.70 -38.09
C GLU A 144 -18.84 -6.55 -38.47
N LYS A 145 -19.73 -6.16 -37.56
CA LYS A 145 -20.68 -5.05 -37.73
C LYS A 145 -20.10 -3.70 -37.32
N GLY A 146 -18.88 -3.68 -36.77
CA GLY A 146 -18.23 -2.49 -36.23
C GLY A 146 -18.63 -2.13 -34.80
N ASP A 147 -19.34 -3.00 -34.07
CA ASP A 147 -19.66 -2.77 -32.65
C ASP A 147 -18.48 -3.17 -31.76
N VAL A 148 -18.29 -2.43 -30.67
CA VAL A 148 -17.30 -2.77 -29.64
C VAL A 148 -17.85 -3.88 -28.74
N VAL A 149 -17.15 -5.01 -28.66
CA VAL A 149 -17.48 -6.14 -27.80
C VAL A 149 -16.38 -6.39 -26.76
N LEU A 150 -16.79 -6.81 -25.57
CA LEU A 150 -15.88 -7.15 -24.47
C LEU A 150 -15.42 -8.61 -24.62
N LYS A 151 -14.11 -8.81 -24.81
CA LYS A 151 -13.46 -10.12 -24.80
C LYS A 151 -12.92 -10.39 -23.40
N THR A 152 -13.52 -11.35 -22.71
CA THR A 152 -13.11 -11.79 -21.36
C THR A 152 -12.19 -13.01 -21.44
N TYR A 153 -11.45 -13.26 -20.36
CA TYR A 153 -10.51 -14.36 -20.24
C TYR A 153 -10.71 -15.09 -18.89
N PRO A 154 -10.40 -16.39 -18.78
CA PRO A 154 -10.47 -17.12 -17.52
C PRO A 154 -9.54 -16.54 -16.44
N GLU A 155 -9.90 -16.68 -15.16
CA GLU A 155 -9.08 -16.27 -14.02
C GLU A 155 -7.91 -17.25 -13.74
N THR A 156 -7.10 -17.53 -14.76
CA THR A 156 -5.92 -18.41 -14.70
C THR A 156 -4.67 -17.69 -15.20
N PHE A 157 -3.49 -18.27 -14.97
CA PHE A 157 -2.23 -17.72 -15.49
C PHE A 157 -2.23 -17.67 -17.03
N GLU A 158 -2.76 -18.70 -17.69
CA GLU A 158 -2.95 -18.76 -19.13
C GLU A 158 -3.91 -17.66 -19.60
N GLY A 159 -4.99 -17.42 -18.84
CA GLY A 159 -5.92 -16.32 -19.12
C GLY A 159 -5.27 -14.94 -19.06
N ILE A 160 -4.38 -14.71 -18.08
CA ILE A 160 -3.57 -13.48 -18.01
C ILE A 160 -2.70 -13.35 -19.25
N ILE A 161 -1.94 -14.40 -19.58
CA ILE A 161 -1.01 -14.39 -20.72
C ILE A 161 -1.76 -14.10 -22.02
N GLN A 162 -2.85 -14.85 -22.28
CA GLN A 162 -3.65 -14.67 -23.48
C GLN A 162 -4.26 -13.27 -23.55
N SER A 163 -4.68 -12.69 -22.41
CA SER A 163 -5.23 -11.34 -22.38
C SER A 163 -4.25 -10.26 -22.84
N VAL A 164 -2.95 -10.49 -22.62
CA VAL A 164 -1.87 -9.59 -23.03
C VAL A 164 -1.47 -9.85 -24.49
N VAL A 165 -1.34 -11.12 -24.90
CA VAL A 165 -1.06 -11.51 -26.29
C VAL A 165 -2.09 -10.91 -27.24
N ASP A 166 -3.37 -11.02 -26.89
CA ASP A 166 -4.48 -10.50 -27.71
C ASP A 166 -4.62 -8.98 -27.65
N ARG A 167 -3.87 -8.29 -26.78
CA ARG A 167 -3.98 -6.83 -26.57
C ARG A 167 -3.07 -6.03 -27.48
N TYR A 168 -1.90 -6.56 -27.80
CA TYR A 168 -0.85 -5.85 -28.52
C TYR A 168 -0.60 -6.51 -29.88
N SER A 169 -0.56 -5.70 -30.93
CA SER A 169 -0.20 -6.20 -32.26
C SER A 169 1.31 -6.52 -32.32
N PRO A 170 1.75 -7.42 -33.20
CA PRO A 170 3.17 -7.70 -33.39
C PRO A 170 4.01 -6.46 -33.69
N GLN A 171 3.43 -5.47 -34.39
CA GLN A 171 4.11 -4.21 -34.69
C GLN A 171 4.42 -3.41 -33.42
N ILE A 172 3.48 -3.29 -32.48
CA ILE A 172 3.70 -2.58 -31.21
C ILE A 172 4.84 -3.23 -30.42
N VAL A 173 4.91 -4.56 -30.44
CA VAL A 173 5.99 -5.31 -29.77
C VAL A 173 7.34 -5.01 -30.43
N ALA A 174 7.42 -5.04 -31.77
CA ALA A 174 8.64 -4.71 -32.50
C ALA A 174 9.10 -3.25 -32.29
N ASP A 175 8.15 -2.31 -32.20
CA ASP A 175 8.45 -0.90 -31.93
C ASP A 175 9.04 -0.73 -30.52
N LEU A 176 8.50 -1.43 -29.51
CA LEU A 176 9.05 -1.46 -28.15
C LEU A 176 10.47 -2.02 -28.10
N GLU A 177 10.74 -3.11 -28.83
CA GLU A 177 12.08 -3.69 -28.91
C GLU A 177 13.08 -2.73 -29.57
N THR A 178 12.67 -2.04 -30.64
CA THR A 178 13.50 -1.05 -31.32
C THR A 178 13.88 0.10 -30.38
N LEU A 179 12.91 0.61 -29.62
CA LEU A 179 13.16 1.67 -28.63
C LEU A 179 14.10 1.20 -27.52
N TRP A 180 13.92 -0.04 -27.03
CA TRP A 180 14.78 -0.60 -25.99
C TRP A 180 16.24 -0.78 -26.47
N CYS A 181 16.43 -1.35 -27.66
CA CYS A 181 17.76 -1.51 -28.27
C CYS A 181 18.43 -0.16 -28.59
N GLY A 182 17.64 0.86 -28.89
CA GLY A 182 18.10 2.21 -29.16
C GLY A 182 18.39 3.05 -27.91
N ASP A 183 18.08 2.57 -26.70
CA ASP A 183 18.32 3.34 -25.47
C ASP A 183 19.83 3.34 -25.13
N PRO A 184 20.51 4.50 -25.19
CA PRO A 184 21.95 4.58 -24.97
C PRO A 184 22.37 4.16 -23.55
N HIS A 185 21.47 4.20 -22.56
CA HIS A 185 21.78 3.77 -21.19
C HIS A 185 21.79 2.25 -21.02
N PHE A 186 21.12 1.53 -21.92
CA PHE A 186 21.08 0.06 -21.96
C PHE A 186 21.78 -0.52 -23.18
N SER A 187 22.27 0.33 -24.09
CA SER A 187 23.06 -0.10 -25.24
C SER A 187 24.25 -0.90 -24.72
N LEU A 188 24.16 -2.22 -24.87
CA LEU A 188 25.29 -3.11 -24.76
C LEU A 188 26.20 -2.72 -25.92
N THR A 189 27.10 -1.76 -25.68
CA THR A 189 28.32 -1.61 -26.47
C THR A 189 29.07 -2.92 -26.32
N HIS A 190 28.77 -3.86 -27.20
CA HIS A 190 29.62 -4.99 -27.55
C HIS A 190 30.62 -4.56 -28.62
#